data_AF-A0A5C7Q9B7-F1
#
_entry.id   AF-A0A5C7Q9B7-F1
#
_cell.length_a   1.000
_cell.length_b   1.000
_cell.length_c   1.000
_cell.angle_alpha   90.00
_cell.angle_beta   90.00
_cell.angle_gamma   90.00
#
_symmetry.space_group_name_H-M   'P 1'
#
loop_
_entity.id
_entity.type
_entity.pdbx_description
1 polymer ?
#
loop_
_entity_poly.entity_id
_entity_poly.type
_entity_poly.pdbx_seq_one_letter_code
_entity_poly.pdbx_strand_id
1 'polypeptide(L)'
;MDTLFGRDRLRYLDRDGQPISRAVWWELIRCPEYTSLSRKVILVEGREVEVEASWVGVASSREPRPTIFLVTARQYDSRIVQVVGPIWCETMEQAMVEMDAVVALLEA
;
A
#
# COMPACT_ATOMS: atom_id res chain seq x y z
N MET A 1 -27.98 -21.31 16.54
CA MET A 1 -26.93 -20.32 16.86
C MET A 1 -25.85 -20.46 15.80
N ASP A 2 -25.96 -19.66 14.75
CA ASP A 2 -24.98 -19.65 13.66
C ASP A 2 -23.66 -19.06 14.19
N THR A 3 -22.58 -19.78 13.94
CA THR A 3 -21.20 -19.40 14.25
C THR A 3 -20.76 -18.26 13.33
N LEU A 4 -21.26 -17.05 13.60
CA LEU A 4 -20.97 -15.84 12.83
C LEU A 4 -19.54 -15.29 13.02
N PHE A 5 -18.70 -15.92 13.85
CA PHE A 5 -17.34 -15.44 14.18
C PHE A 5 -16.22 -16.41 13.77
N GLY A 6 -16.36 -17.08 12.61
CA GLY A 6 -15.36 -18.02 12.09
C GLY A 6 -14.44 -17.49 10.97
N ARG A 7 -14.44 -16.19 10.64
CA ARG A 7 -13.91 -15.73 9.32
C ARG A 7 -13.17 -14.38 9.29
N ASP A 8 -12.85 -13.74 10.41
CA ASP A 8 -12.07 -12.50 10.36
C ASP A 8 -10.60 -12.80 10.05
N ARG A 9 -10.31 -12.90 8.75
CA ARG A 9 -8.98 -13.14 8.17
C ARG A 9 -8.10 -11.89 8.14
N LEU A 10 -8.65 -10.72 8.45
CA LEU A 10 -7.98 -9.44 8.32
C LEU A 10 -7.87 -8.75 9.67
N ARG A 11 -6.70 -8.20 9.96
CA ARG A 11 -6.41 -7.33 11.10
C ARG A 11 -6.23 -5.91 10.58
N TYR A 12 -6.82 -4.95 11.28
CA TYR A 12 -6.65 -3.53 11.00
C TYR A 12 -5.58 -2.98 11.92
N LEU A 13 -4.55 -2.37 11.34
CA LEU A 13 -3.35 -1.95 12.04
C LEU A 13 -3.03 -0.50 11.66
N ASP A 14 -2.56 0.32 12.60
CA ASP A 14 -2.03 1.66 12.30
C ASP A 14 -0.65 1.59 11.63
N ARG A 15 0.03 2.73 11.45
CA ARG A 15 1.36 2.79 10.80
C ARG A 15 2.47 2.12 11.60
N ASP A 16 2.30 1.95 12.92
CA ASP A 16 3.28 1.31 13.79
C ASP A 16 2.96 -0.19 14.01
N GLY A 17 1.97 -0.71 13.27
CA GLY A 17 1.53 -2.09 13.38
C GLY A 17 0.67 -2.37 14.62
N GLN A 18 0.18 -1.35 15.32
CA GLN A 18 -0.69 -1.53 16.47
C GLN A 18 -2.13 -1.81 16.04
N PRO A 19 -2.85 -2.71 16.74
CA PRO A 19 -4.24 -2.99 16.44
C PRO A 19 -5.14 -1.76 16.58
N ILE A 20 -5.92 -1.49 15.53
CA ILE A 20 -6.99 -0.49 15.53
C ILE A 20 -8.32 -1.15 15.20
N SER A 21 -9.43 -0.46 15.51
CA SER A 21 -10.76 -0.94 15.11
C SER A 21 -10.98 -0.74 13.61
N ARG A 22 -11.87 -1.55 13.02
CA ARG A 22 -12.31 -1.36 11.62
C ARG A 22 -12.89 0.04 11.37
N ALA A 23 -13.58 0.61 12.35
CA ALA A 23 -14.17 1.95 12.25
C ALA A 23 -13.07 3.02 12.14
N VAL A 24 -12.06 2.95 13.02
CA VAL A 24 -10.91 3.85 12.97
C VAL A 24 -10.14 3.69 11.67
N TRP A 25 -9.89 2.46 11.22
CA TRP A 25 -9.26 2.22 9.92
C TRP A 25 -10.02 2.85 8.76
N TRP A 26 -11.35 2.75 8.75
CA TRP A 26 -12.19 3.33 7.71
C TRP A 26 -12.15 4.86 7.66
N GLU A 27 -11.99 5.50 8.81
CA GLU A 27 -11.78 6.95 8.89
C GLU A 27 -10.40 7.33 8.34
N LEU A 28 -9.35 6.60 8.74
CA LEU A 28 -7.97 6.88 8.35
C LEU A 28 -7.70 6.63 6.86
N ILE A 29 -8.24 5.56 6.27
CA ILE A 29 -8.00 5.22 4.85
C ILE A 29 -8.62 6.24 3.89
N ARG A 30 -9.52 7.11 4.38
CA ARG A 30 -10.14 8.19 3.60
C ARG A 30 -9.34 9.49 3.63
N CYS A 31 -8.29 9.58 4.44
CA CYS A 31 -7.45 10.75 4.59
C CYS A 31 -6.16 10.55 3.77
N PRO A 32 -6.01 11.18 2.59
CA PRO A 32 -4.81 10.99 1.75
C PRO A 32 -3.51 11.33 2.48
N GLU A 33 -3.54 12.30 3.39
CA GLU A 33 -2.39 12.71 4.21
C GLU A 33 -1.98 11.61 5.20
N TYR A 34 -2.91 10.72 5.54
CA TYR A 34 -2.67 9.56 6.40
C TYR A 34 -2.31 8.30 5.60
N THR A 35 -2.75 8.15 4.36
CA THR A 35 -2.44 6.97 3.55
C THR A 35 -1.19 7.14 2.70
N SER A 36 -1.01 8.29 2.06
CA SER A 36 0.11 8.54 1.15
C SER A 36 1.36 8.91 1.95
N LEU A 37 2.41 8.10 1.82
CA LEU A 37 3.69 8.34 2.49
C LEU A 37 4.62 9.15 1.58
N SER A 38 4.66 8.76 0.31
CA SER A 38 5.48 9.39 -0.71
C SER A 38 4.92 9.06 -2.08
N ARG A 39 5.03 10.03 -2.99
CA ARG A 39 4.59 9.93 -4.37
C ARG A 39 5.60 10.61 -5.27
N LYS A 40 6.02 9.91 -6.34
CA LYS A 40 6.90 10.42 -7.38
C LYS A 40 6.24 10.19 -8.74
N VAL A 41 6.38 11.16 -9.64
CA VAL A 41 5.96 11.02 -11.03
C VAL A 41 7.22 11.11 -11.88
N ILE A 42 7.44 10.10 -12.71
CA ILE A 42 8.61 9.98 -13.60
C ILE A 42 8.16 9.76 -15.04
N LEU A 43 9.06 10.04 -15.99
CA LEU A 43 8.83 9.81 -17.41
C LEU A 43 9.60 8.59 -17.89
N VAL A 44 8.89 7.57 -18.36
CA VAL A 44 9.46 6.33 -18.91
C VAL A 44 9.04 6.26 -20.38
N GLU A 45 10.00 6.29 -21.30
CA GLU A 45 9.74 6.23 -22.76
C GLU A 45 8.67 7.25 -23.23
N GLY A 46 8.66 8.44 -22.63
CA GLY A 46 7.69 9.51 -22.95
C GLY A 46 6.30 9.35 -22.32
N ARG A 47 6.14 8.44 -21.36
CA ARG A 47 4.90 8.19 -20.61
C ARG A 47 5.07 8.52 -19.14
N GLU A 48 4.07 9.16 -18.53
CA GLU A 48 4.06 9.43 -17.09
C GLU A 48 3.74 8.16 -16.31
N VAL A 49 4.61 7.85 -15.35
CA VAL A 49 4.43 6.76 -14.39
C VAL A 49 4.48 7.36 -12.99
N GLU A 50 3.43 7.10 -12.22
CA GLU A 50 3.34 7.47 -10.81
C GLU A 50 3.77 6.29 -9.94
N VAL A 51 4.78 6.49 -9.11
CA VAL A 51 5.18 5.54 -8.08
C VAL A 51 4.74 6.09 -6.73
N GLU A 52 4.01 5.29 -5.96
CA GLU A 52 3.50 5.67 -4.65
C GLU A 52 3.79 4.59 -3.61
N ALA A 53 4.31 5.01 -2.46
CA ALA A 53 4.32 4.25 -1.22
C ALA A 53 3.15 4.68 -0.34
N SER A 54 2.34 3.73 0.10
CA SER A 54 1.12 3.98 0.88
C SER A 54 1.02 3.07 2.10
N TRP A 55 0.44 3.60 3.17
CA TRP A 55 -0.13 2.79 4.25
C TRP A 55 -1.52 2.29 3.85
N VAL A 56 -1.73 0.98 3.98
CA VAL A 56 -3.01 0.30 3.71
C VAL A 56 -3.69 -0.14 5.01
N GLY A 57 -2.91 -0.38 6.07
CA GLY A 57 -3.43 -0.63 7.42
C GLY A 57 -4.22 -1.92 7.57
N VAL A 58 -4.02 -2.88 6.66
CA VAL A 58 -4.67 -4.19 6.68
C VAL A 58 -3.62 -5.26 6.54
N ALA A 59 -3.63 -6.24 7.44
CA ALA A 59 -2.79 -7.43 7.34
C ALA A 59 -3.64 -8.69 7.41
N SER A 60 -3.22 -9.73 6.69
CA SER A 60 -3.78 -11.07 6.87
C SER A 60 -3.40 -11.63 8.25
N SER A 61 -4.34 -12.26 8.94
CA SER A 61 -4.04 -13.05 10.15
C SER A 61 -3.30 -14.35 9.84
N ARG A 62 -3.16 -14.71 8.55
CA ARG A 62 -2.43 -15.90 8.09
C ARG A 62 -0.96 -15.64 7.81
N GLU A 63 -0.57 -14.38 7.67
CA GLU A 63 0.82 -14.03 7.43
C GLU A 63 1.58 -13.97 8.76
N PRO A 64 2.82 -14.52 8.81
CA PRO A 64 3.62 -14.51 10.03
C PRO A 64 4.04 -13.09 10.43
N ARG A 65 4.13 -12.18 9.46
CA ARG A 65 4.48 -10.78 9.66
C ARG A 65 3.46 -9.89 8.96
N PRO A 66 3.00 -8.80 9.59
CA PRO A 66 2.01 -7.93 9.01
C PRO A 66 2.62 -7.07 7.91
N THR A 67 2.13 -7.24 6.68
CA THR A 67 2.45 -6.33 5.56
C THR A 67 1.35 -5.29 5.42
N ILE A 68 1.60 -4.09 5.92
CA ILE A 68 0.58 -3.02 6.05
C ILE A 68 0.87 -1.80 5.18
N PHE A 69 1.99 -1.84 4.45
CA PHE A 69 2.38 -0.83 3.49
C PHE A 69 2.42 -1.46 2.10
N LEU A 70 2.19 -0.62 1.09
CA LEU A 70 2.11 -1.02 -0.29
C LEU A 70 2.83 0.00 -1.17
N VAL A 71 3.73 -0.49 -2.02
CA VAL A 71 4.30 0.27 -3.13
C VAL A 71 3.62 -0.15 -4.42
N THR A 72 3.18 0.82 -5.21
CA THR A 72 2.62 0.60 -6.54
C THR A 72 3.19 1.59 -7.53
N ALA A 73 3.49 1.14 -8.75
CA ALA A 73 3.68 2.02 -9.88
C ALA A 73 2.48 1.94 -10.81
N ARG A 74 1.96 3.11 -11.22
CA ARG A 74 0.74 3.27 -12.01
C ARG A 74 1.05 4.11 -13.22
N GLN A 75 0.82 3.55 -14.41
CA GLN A 75 0.82 4.32 -15.65
C GLN A 75 -0.62 4.68 -16.00
N TYR A 76 -0.89 5.96 -16.24
CA TYR A 76 -2.20 6.45 -16.69
C TYR A 76 -2.16 6.67 -18.20
N ASP A 77 -2.68 5.73 -18.99
CA ASP A 77 -2.99 5.98 -20.41
C ASP A 77 -4.50 6.02 -20.55
N SER A 78 -5.06 7.23 -20.74
CA SER A 78 -6.44 7.63 -21.14
C SER A 78 -7.67 6.82 -20.65
N ARG A 79 -7.59 5.50 -20.50
CA ARG A 79 -8.59 4.56 -19.96
C ARG A 79 -8.01 3.35 -19.18
N ILE A 80 -6.69 3.16 -19.12
CA ILE A 80 -6.02 2.00 -18.51
C ILE A 80 -5.04 2.48 -17.44
N VAL A 81 -5.18 1.95 -16.23
CA VAL A 81 -4.17 2.04 -15.16
C VAL A 81 -3.37 0.74 -15.21
N GLN A 82 -2.14 0.78 -15.68
CA GLN A 82 -1.24 -0.36 -15.59
C GLN A 82 -0.51 -0.32 -14.25
N VAL A 83 -0.81 -1.28 -13.38
CA VAL A 83 -0.09 -1.46 -12.12
C VAL A 83 1.10 -2.38 -12.37
N VAL A 84 2.32 -1.87 -12.21
CA VAL A 84 3.51 -2.74 -12.10
C VAL A 84 3.48 -3.33 -10.69
N GLY A 85 3.48 -4.66 -10.62
CA GLY A 85 3.08 -5.50 -9.47
C GLY A 85 3.19 -4.90 -8.06
N PRO A 86 2.17 -5.06 -7.20
CA PRO A 86 2.19 -4.51 -5.85
C PRO A 86 3.31 -5.11 -5.00
N ILE A 87 4.11 -4.26 -4.35
CA ILE A 87 5.11 -4.70 -3.37
C ILE A 87 4.57 -4.41 -1.96
N TRP A 88 4.34 -5.46 -1.20
CA TRP A 88 3.86 -5.39 0.18
C TRP A 88 5.04 -5.28 1.14
N CYS A 89 4.98 -4.30 2.06
CA CYS A 89 6.06 -4.01 3.00
C CYS A 89 5.57 -4.07 4.45
N GLU A 90 6.46 -4.49 5.35
CA GLU A 90 6.19 -4.61 6.78
C GLU A 90 6.32 -3.27 7.50
N THR A 91 7.24 -2.41 7.04
CA THR A 91 7.55 -1.12 7.68
C THR A 91 7.49 0.03 6.68
N MET A 92 7.31 1.25 7.21
CA MET A 92 7.37 2.48 6.43
C MET A 92 8.74 2.65 5.77
N GLU A 93 9.82 2.39 6.51
CA GLU A 93 11.19 2.47 5.99
C GLU A 93 11.40 1.52 4.81
N GLN A 94 10.95 0.27 4.94
CA GLN A 94 11.02 -0.68 3.83
C GLN A 94 10.22 -0.18 2.62
N ALA A 95 9.01 0.34 2.81
CA ALA A 95 8.21 0.88 1.71
C ALA A 95 8.91 2.04 0.98
N MET A 96 9.64 2.88 1.70
CA MET A 96 10.42 3.97 1.11
C MET A 96 11.61 3.44 0.29
N VAL A 97 12.34 2.44 0.82
CA VAL A 97 13.45 1.79 0.10
C VAL A 97 12.96 1.10 -1.18
N GLU A 98 11.86 0.35 -1.10
CA GLU A 98 11.26 -0.34 -2.25
C GLU A 98 10.75 0.68 -3.28
N MET A 99 10.18 1.80 -2.85
CA MET A 99 9.77 2.88 -3.75
C MET A 99 10.96 3.46 -4.53
N ASP A 100 12.06 3.77 -3.85
CA ASP A 100 13.26 4.29 -4.51
C ASP A 100 13.88 3.26 -5.47
N ALA A 101 13.84 1.96 -5.12
CA ALA A 101 14.28 0.89 -6.00
C ALA A 101 13.40 0.75 -7.25
N VAL A 102 12.08 0.87 -7.11
CA VAL A 102 11.13 0.85 -8.26
C VAL A 102 11.37 2.05 -9.17
N VAL A 103 11.60 3.25 -8.61
CA VAL A 103 11.91 4.44 -9.41
C VAL A 103 13.22 4.24 -10.18
N ALA A 104 14.29 3.81 -9.52
CA ALA A 104 15.58 3.57 -10.16
C ALA A 104 15.50 2.51 -11.28
N LEU A 105 14.67 1.47 -11.09
CA LEU A 105 14.44 0.44 -12.10
C LEU A 105 13.71 0.98 -13.33
N LEU A 106 12.77 1.91 -13.14
CA LEU A 106 11.98 2.49 -14.23
C LEU A 106 12.73 3.59 -15.00
N GLU A 107 13.72 4.22 -14.37
CA GLU A 107 14.56 5.26 -14.99
C GLU A 107 15.80 4.72 -15.75
N ALA A 108 16.13 3.43 -15.56
CA ALA A 108 17.27 2.76 -16.19
C ALA A 108 16.99 2.32 -17.64
#